data_AF-A0A3S5DN26-F1
#
_entry.id   AF-A0A3S5DN26-F1
#
_cell.length_a   1.000
_cell.length_b   1.000
_cell.length_c   1.000
_cell.angle_alpha   90.00
_cell.angle_beta   90.00
_cell.angle_gamma   90.00
#
_symmetry.space_group_name_H-M   'P 1'
#
loop_
_entity.id
_entity.type
_entity.pdbx_description
1 polymer ?
#
loop_
_entity_poly.entity_id
_entity_poly.type
_entity_poly.pdbx_seq_one_letter_code
_entity_poly.pdbx_strand_id
1 'polypeptide(L)'
;MKQTVAAFIAKTLEQAGVKQIWGVTGDSLNGLSDSLNRMGTIEWMPTRHEEVAAFAAGAQAQLTGELAVCAGSCGPGNLHLINGLFDCHRNHVPVLAIAAHIPSSEIGSGYFQETHPQELFP
;
A
#
# COMPACT_ATOMS: atom_id res chain seq x y z
N MET A 1 -6.07 -0.35 -24.43
CA MET A 1 -5.04 -1.41 -24.26
C MET A 1 -5.40 -2.28 -23.07
N LYS A 2 -5.18 -3.59 -23.16
CA LYS A 2 -5.41 -4.54 -22.05
C LYS A 2 -4.26 -4.41 -21.02
N GLN A 3 -4.59 -4.29 -19.74
CA GLN A 3 -3.61 -4.24 -18.64
C GLN A 3 -4.20 -4.84 -17.36
N THR A 4 -3.34 -5.17 -16.39
CA THR A 4 -3.78 -5.64 -15.06
C THR A 4 -4.34 -4.49 -14.23
N VAL A 5 -5.13 -4.80 -13.20
CA VAL A 5 -5.61 -3.79 -12.23
C VAL A 5 -4.43 -3.11 -11.53
N ALA A 6 -3.41 -3.87 -11.13
CA ALA A 6 -2.21 -3.32 -10.50
C ALA A 6 -1.44 -2.35 -11.41
N ALA A 7 -1.33 -2.65 -12.71
CA ALA A 7 -0.69 -1.75 -13.68
C ALA A 7 -1.51 -0.48 -13.91
N PHE A 8 -2.84 -0.58 -13.88
CA PHE A 8 -3.71 0.59 -13.93
C PHE A 8 -3.51 1.47 -12.70
N ILE A 9 -3.54 0.90 -11.49
CA ILE A 9 -3.29 1.62 -10.23
C ILE A 9 -1.94 2.33 -10.27
N ALA A 10 -0.86 1.62 -10.60
CA ALA A 10 0.49 2.19 -10.64
C ALA A 10 0.61 3.36 -11.64
N LYS A 11 0.02 3.24 -12.84
CA LYS A 11 -0.03 4.35 -13.82
C LYS A 11 -0.85 5.54 -13.33
N THR A 12 -1.96 5.29 -12.65
CA THR A 12 -2.77 6.38 -12.08
C THR A 12 -2.01 7.12 -10.99
N LEU A 13 -1.26 6.41 -10.14
CA LEU A 13 -0.41 7.03 -9.12
C LEU A 13 0.72 7.86 -9.73
N GLU A 14 1.36 7.36 -10.79
CA GLU A 14 2.38 8.10 -11.54
C GLU A 14 1.80 9.41 -12.11
N GLN A 15 0.60 9.34 -12.71
CA GLN A 15 -0.10 10.52 -13.24
C GLN A 15 -0.51 11.51 -12.14
N ALA A 16 -0.80 11.01 -10.93
CA ALA A 16 -1.07 11.83 -9.75
C ALA A 16 0.20 12.42 -9.11
N GLY A 17 1.39 12.15 -9.67
CA GLY A 17 2.66 12.71 -9.21
C GLY A 17 3.41 11.88 -8.18
N VAL A 18 2.86 10.73 -7.75
CA VAL A 18 3.51 9.85 -6.77
C VAL A 18 4.86 9.37 -7.31
N LYS A 19 5.91 9.52 -6.50
CA LYS A 19 7.29 9.12 -6.85
C LYS A 19 7.76 7.86 -6.13
N GLN A 20 7.19 7.59 -4.95
CA GLN A 20 7.65 6.57 -4.03
C GLN A 20 6.48 5.87 -3.37
N ILE A 21 6.61 4.55 -3.16
CA ILE A 21 5.68 3.74 -2.38
C ILE A 21 6.46 3.04 -1.26
N TRP A 22 6.03 3.22 -0.02
CA TRP A 22 6.66 2.62 1.16
C TRP A 22 6.03 1.28 1.52
N GLY A 23 6.84 0.27 1.87
CA GLY A 23 6.27 -0.99 2.35
C GLY A 23 7.26 -2.11 2.62
N VAL A 24 6.69 -3.28 2.89
CA VAL A 24 7.36 -4.59 2.87
C VAL A 24 6.63 -5.45 1.85
N THR A 25 7.37 -6.18 1.01
CA THR A 25 6.78 -7.00 -0.05
C THR A 25 6.20 -8.30 0.49
N GLY A 26 5.29 -8.90 -0.28
CA GLY A 26 4.74 -10.24 -0.05
C GLY A 26 3.99 -10.72 -1.30
N ASP A 27 3.70 -12.01 -1.42
CA ASP A 27 3.18 -12.59 -2.68
C ASP A 27 1.84 -11.98 -3.13
N SER A 28 0.99 -11.58 -2.20
CA SER A 28 -0.26 -10.87 -2.49
C SER A 28 -0.06 -9.49 -3.13
N LEU A 29 1.16 -8.93 -3.08
CA LEU A 29 1.55 -7.69 -3.77
C LEU A 29 2.26 -7.93 -5.11
N ASN A 30 2.44 -9.19 -5.57
CA ASN A 30 3.23 -9.49 -6.78
C ASN A 30 2.76 -8.72 -8.03
N GLY A 31 1.45 -8.52 -8.19
CA GLY A 31 0.92 -7.72 -9.30
C GLY A 31 1.38 -6.25 -9.27
N LEU A 32 1.47 -5.65 -8.08
CA LEU A 32 1.97 -4.30 -7.91
C LEU A 32 3.49 -4.25 -8.14
N SER A 33 4.24 -5.17 -7.51
CA SER A 33 5.69 -5.25 -7.66
C SER A 33 6.13 -5.44 -9.13
N ASP A 34 5.49 -6.33 -9.88
CA ASP A 34 5.74 -6.51 -11.31
C ASP A 34 5.43 -5.23 -12.11
N SER A 35 4.31 -4.56 -11.80
CA SER A 35 3.92 -3.32 -12.48
C SER A 35 4.93 -2.18 -12.24
N LEU A 36 5.37 -2.00 -11.00
CA LEU A 36 6.37 -0.99 -10.64
C LEU A 36 7.72 -1.27 -11.32
N ASN A 37 8.17 -2.53 -11.31
CA ASN A 37 9.40 -2.95 -11.99
C ASN A 37 9.35 -2.69 -13.50
N ARG A 38 8.21 -2.93 -14.16
CA ARG A 38 8.03 -2.65 -15.59
C ARG A 38 7.98 -1.16 -15.90
N MET A 39 7.41 -0.36 -15.00
CA MET A 39 7.28 1.08 -15.19
C MET A 39 8.60 1.82 -14.98
N GLY A 40 9.34 1.49 -13.92
CA GLY A 40 10.62 2.13 -13.61
C GLY A 40 10.56 3.61 -13.21
N THR A 41 9.37 4.15 -12.97
CA THR A 41 9.14 5.59 -12.67
C THR A 41 8.70 5.86 -11.23
N ILE A 42 8.13 4.87 -10.55
CA ILE A 42 7.82 4.90 -9.12
C ILE A 42 8.80 3.97 -8.40
N GLU A 43 9.49 4.50 -7.40
CA GLU A 43 10.45 3.75 -6.60
C GLU A 43 9.76 3.03 -5.44
N TRP A 44 10.09 1.75 -5.25
CA TRP A 44 9.68 1.01 -4.05
C TRP A 44 10.66 1.30 -2.92
N MET A 45 10.16 1.84 -1.81
CA MET A 45 10.94 2.17 -0.62
C MET A 45 10.79 1.04 0.42
N PRO A 46 11.74 0.09 0.50
CA PRO A 46 11.62 -1.03 1.43
C PRO A 46 11.86 -0.56 2.86
N THR A 47 10.98 -1.01 3.76
CA THR A 47 11.16 -0.87 5.20
C THR A 47 11.41 -2.24 5.84
N ARG A 48 11.66 -2.27 7.15
CA ARG A 48 11.79 -3.53 7.91
C ARG A 48 10.50 -3.93 8.63
N HIS A 49 9.53 -3.03 8.69
CA HIS A 49 8.23 -3.22 9.31
C HIS A 49 7.25 -2.25 8.66
N GLU A 50 6.06 -2.71 8.28
CA GLU A 50 5.11 -1.89 7.52
C GLU A 50 4.60 -0.68 8.31
N GLU A 51 4.57 -0.75 9.65
CA GLU A 51 4.29 0.42 10.49
C GLU A 51 5.23 1.60 10.18
N VAL A 52 6.52 1.32 9.97
CA VAL A 52 7.50 2.35 9.58
C VAL A 52 7.19 2.89 8.19
N ALA A 53 6.68 2.05 7.28
CA ALA A 53 6.26 2.50 5.96
C ALA A 53 5.06 3.46 6.03
N ALA A 54 4.08 3.18 6.89
CA ALA A 54 2.96 4.08 7.10
C ALA A 54 3.40 5.43 7.70
N PHE A 55 4.24 5.43 8.73
CA PHE A 55 4.80 6.68 9.28
C PHE A 55 5.67 7.44 8.28
N ALA A 56 6.49 6.76 7.48
CA ALA A 56 7.32 7.39 6.45
C ALA A 56 6.46 8.05 5.36
N ALA A 57 5.39 7.39 4.92
CA ALA A 57 4.42 7.99 4.00
C ALA A 57 3.73 9.22 4.62
N GLY A 58 3.32 9.15 5.88
CA GLY A 58 2.76 10.29 6.62
C GLY A 58 3.71 11.47 6.69
N ALA A 59 4.97 11.23 7.07
CA ALA A 59 6.01 12.26 7.13
C ALA A 59 6.30 12.86 5.75
N GLN A 60 6.36 12.04 4.70
CA GLN A 60 6.51 12.52 3.32
C GLN A 60 5.36 13.46 2.95
N ALA A 61 4.11 13.02 3.14
CA ALA A 61 2.93 13.83 2.84
C ALA A 61 2.89 15.14 3.65
N GLN A 62 3.31 15.10 4.91
CA GLN A 62 3.40 16.27 5.79
C GLN A 62 4.39 17.32 5.25
N LEU A 63 5.52 16.88 4.70
CA LEU A 63 6.61 17.74 4.24
C LEU A 63 6.39 18.27 2.82
N THR A 64 5.82 17.44 1.93
CA THR A 64 5.61 17.83 0.53
C THR A 64 4.27 18.51 0.30
N GLY A 65 3.27 18.22 1.12
CA GLY A 65 1.87 18.59 0.86
C GLY A 65 1.25 17.81 -0.31
N GLU A 66 1.92 16.77 -0.79
CA GLU A 66 1.50 15.93 -1.92
C GLU A 66 1.06 14.54 -1.45
N LEU A 67 0.33 13.82 -2.29
CA LEU A 67 -0.11 12.44 -2.00
C LEU A 67 1.10 11.52 -1.79
N ALA A 68 1.18 10.90 -0.61
CA ALA A 68 2.12 9.81 -0.34
C ALA A 68 1.40 8.45 -0.33
N VAL A 69 2.16 7.37 -0.51
CA VAL A 69 1.59 6.02 -0.64
C VAL A 69 2.38 5.03 0.20
N CYS A 70 1.66 4.18 0.92
CA CYS A 70 2.22 2.98 1.55
C CYS A 70 1.44 1.72 1.10
N ALA A 71 2.08 0.56 1.18
CA ALA A 71 1.48 -0.71 0.80
C ALA A 71 1.89 -1.83 1.75
N GLY A 72 0.96 -2.76 2.01
CA GLY A 72 1.17 -3.92 2.86
C GLY A 72 0.57 -5.18 2.25
N SER A 73 1.21 -6.33 2.48
CA SER A 73 0.73 -7.64 2.00
C SER A 73 -0.56 -8.08 2.73
N CYS A 74 -1.16 -9.19 2.32
CA CYS A 74 -2.36 -9.73 2.97
C CYS A 74 -2.15 -10.06 4.46
N GLY A 75 -3.25 -10.02 5.22
CA GLY A 75 -3.27 -10.34 6.64
C GLY A 75 -2.34 -9.46 7.47
N PRO A 76 -1.28 -10.02 8.08
CA PRO A 76 -0.39 -9.27 8.97
C PRO A 76 0.30 -8.08 8.30
N GLY A 77 0.60 -8.16 6.99
CA GLY A 77 1.37 -7.10 6.33
C GLY A 77 0.63 -5.76 6.27
N ASN A 78 -0.61 -5.75 5.76
CA ASN A 78 -1.43 -4.56 5.76
C ASN A 78 -1.86 -4.20 7.19
N LEU A 79 -2.10 -5.18 8.08
CA LEU A 79 -2.47 -4.90 9.47
C LEU A 79 -1.39 -4.10 10.20
N HIS A 80 -0.11 -4.36 9.95
CA HIS A 80 1.00 -3.58 10.52
C HIS A 80 0.99 -2.10 10.10
N LEU A 81 0.27 -1.70 9.05
CA LEU A 81 0.12 -0.28 8.69
C LEU A 81 -0.74 0.49 9.70
N ILE A 82 -1.58 -0.18 10.47
CA ILE A 82 -2.72 0.43 11.19
C ILE A 82 -2.30 1.60 12.09
N ASN A 83 -1.25 1.46 12.89
CA ASN A 83 -0.83 2.52 13.83
C ASN A 83 -0.34 3.77 13.09
N GLY A 84 0.48 3.59 12.04
CA GLY A 84 0.92 4.71 11.21
C GLY A 84 -0.22 5.33 10.40
N LEU A 85 -1.22 4.56 9.97
CA LEU A 85 -2.39 5.11 9.27
C LEU A 85 -3.29 5.93 10.19
N PHE A 86 -3.44 5.53 11.46
CA PHE A 86 -4.10 6.37 12.46
C PHE A 86 -3.36 7.70 12.64
N ASP A 87 -2.02 7.69 12.72
CA ASP A 87 -1.23 8.92 12.77
C ASP A 87 -1.44 9.80 11.53
N CYS A 88 -1.29 9.23 10.33
CA CYS A 88 -1.51 9.93 9.07
C CYS A 88 -2.89 10.59 9.00
N HIS A 89 -3.94 9.82 9.34
CA HIS A 89 -5.31 10.31 9.30
C HIS A 89 -5.55 11.42 10.34
N ARG A 90 -5.03 11.26 11.56
CA ARG A 90 -5.19 12.26 12.64
C ARG A 90 -4.38 13.54 12.40
N ASN A 91 -3.28 13.44 11.66
CA ASN A 91 -2.49 14.58 11.20
C ASN A 91 -3.06 15.24 9.94
N HIS A 92 -4.13 14.69 9.36
CA HIS A 92 -4.80 15.20 8.16
C HIS A 92 -3.87 15.31 6.95
N VAL A 93 -2.92 14.38 6.82
CA VAL A 93 -1.98 14.34 5.68
C VAL A 93 -2.49 13.39 4.59
N PRO A 94 -2.31 13.73 3.30
CA PRO A 94 -2.84 12.92 2.20
C PRO A 94 -2.03 11.64 1.98
N VAL A 95 -2.51 10.52 2.51
CA VAL A 95 -1.90 9.19 2.37
C VAL A 95 -2.87 8.19 1.76
N LEU A 96 -2.44 7.47 0.73
CA LEU A 96 -3.12 6.29 0.20
C LEU A 96 -2.45 5.02 0.73
N ALA A 97 -3.24 4.13 1.33
CA ALA A 97 -2.80 2.80 1.73
C ALA A 97 -3.29 1.73 0.74
N ILE A 98 -2.37 0.97 0.15
CA ILE A 98 -2.70 -0.22 -0.66
C ILE A 98 -2.60 -1.45 0.22
N ALA A 99 -3.74 -1.87 0.76
CA ALA A 99 -3.87 -3.13 1.51
C ALA A 99 -4.12 -4.29 0.55
N ALA A 100 -3.07 -5.05 0.20
CA ALA A 100 -3.27 -6.29 -0.53
C ALA A 100 -4.04 -7.29 0.33
N HIS A 101 -4.77 -8.19 -0.30
CA HIS A 101 -5.65 -9.12 0.40
C HIS A 101 -5.50 -10.54 -0.13
N ILE A 102 -6.09 -11.50 0.58
CA ILE A 102 -6.08 -12.92 0.19
C ILE A 102 -6.82 -13.09 -1.15
N PRO A 103 -6.62 -14.21 -1.86
CA PRO A 103 -7.43 -14.51 -3.03
C PRO A 103 -8.92 -14.46 -2.68
N SER A 104 -9.70 -13.72 -3.47
CA SER A 104 -11.12 -13.46 -3.18
C SER A 104 -11.98 -14.71 -3.08
N SER A 105 -11.55 -15.83 -3.69
CA SER A 105 -12.24 -17.12 -3.59
C SER A 105 -12.20 -17.72 -2.19
N GLU A 106 -11.27 -17.29 -1.35
CA GLU A 106 -11.02 -17.85 -0.03
C GLU A 106 -11.64 -17.03 1.11
N ILE A 107 -12.23 -15.86 0.81
CA ILE A 107 -12.85 -14.99 1.81
C ILE A 107 -14.04 -15.70 2.47
N GLY A 108 -14.07 -15.69 3.80
CA GLY A 108 -15.06 -16.34 4.66
C GLY A 108 -14.76 -17.79 5.02
N SER A 109 -13.62 -18.34 4.57
CA SER A 109 -13.28 -19.74 4.79
C SER A 109 -12.39 -20.02 6.01
N GLY A 110 -11.85 -18.98 6.65
CA GLY A 110 -10.80 -19.12 7.66
C GLY A 110 -9.43 -19.36 7.01
N TYR A 111 -9.19 -18.74 5.85
CA TYR A 111 -7.99 -18.96 5.06
C TYR A 111 -6.73 -18.46 5.79
N PHE A 112 -5.58 -19.01 5.39
CA PHE A 112 -4.30 -18.55 5.94
C PHE A 112 -4.12 -17.05 5.68
N GLN A 113 -3.80 -16.29 6.74
CA GLN A 113 -3.64 -14.82 6.73
C GLN A 113 -4.91 -14.02 6.44
N GLU A 114 -6.10 -14.62 6.59
CA GLU A 114 -7.36 -13.90 6.46
C GLU A 114 -7.54 -12.85 7.57
N THR A 115 -7.87 -11.62 7.15
CA THR A 115 -8.32 -10.49 7.97
C THR A 115 -9.44 -9.78 7.20
N HIS A 116 -10.04 -8.71 7.75
CA HIS A 116 -11.02 -7.90 7.02
C HIS A 116 -10.53 -6.44 6.96
N PRO A 117 -9.56 -6.10 6.09
CA PRO A 117 -8.95 -4.78 6.07
C PRO A 117 -9.96 -3.63 5.92
N GLN A 118 -11.04 -3.86 5.18
CA GLN A 118 -12.15 -2.92 4.98
C GLN A 118 -12.95 -2.60 6.25
N GLU A 119 -12.82 -3.40 7.32
CA GLU A 119 -13.46 -3.19 8.62
C GLU A 119 -12.49 -2.60 9.66
N LEU A 120 -11.18 -2.69 9.41
CA LEU A 120 -10.13 -2.36 10.39
C LEU A 120 -9.60 -0.93 10.27
N PHE A 121 -9.52 -0.38 9.06
CA PHE A 121 -8.87 0.90 8.80
C PHE A 121 -9.82 2.10 9.02
N PRO A 122 -9.26 3.26 9.42
CA PRO A 122 -10.02 4.49 9.66
C PRO A 122 -10.60 5.12 8.38
#